data_AF-A0A679G0Q1-F1
#
_entry.id   AF-A0A679G0Q1-F1
#
_cell.length_a   1.000
_cell.length_b   1.000
_cell.length_c   1.000
_cell.angle_alpha   90.00
_cell.angle_beta   90.00
_cell.angle_gamma   90.00
#
_symmetry.space_group_name_H-M   'P 1'
#
loop_
_entity.id
_entity.type
_entity.pdbx_description
1 polymer ?
#
loop_
_entity_poly.entity_id
_entity_poly.type
_entity_poly.pdbx_seq_one_letter_code
_entity_poly.pdbx_strand_id
1 'polypeptide(L)'
;MAGVIRLTPEELRGVARQYNVESSNVTELIARLDQMSHMLQGIWEGASSEAFIQQYQELRPSFEKMAVLLNEVAQQLHNSATILEETDQQIASQIRG
;
A
#
# COMPACT_ATOMS: atom_id res chain seq x y z
N MET A 1 -22.70 -14.98 -7.50
CA MET A 1 -23.26 -14.29 -6.33
C MET A 1 -22.19 -13.34 -5.83
N ALA A 2 -22.30 -12.04 -6.14
CA ALA A 2 -21.36 -11.05 -5.63
C ALA A 2 -21.40 -11.12 -4.11
N GLY A 3 -20.28 -11.47 -3.49
CA GLY A 3 -20.17 -11.54 -2.04
C GLY A 3 -20.60 -10.20 -1.48
N VAL A 4 -21.70 -10.18 -0.74
CA VAL A 4 -22.21 -8.99 -0.06
C VAL A 4 -21.05 -8.42 0.72
N ILE A 5 -20.52 -7.28 0.27
CA ILE A 5 -19.54 -6.52 1.01
C ILE A 5 -20.29 -6.09 2.28
N ARG A 6 -20.01 -6.77 3.39
CA ARG A 6 -20.65 -6.50 4.69
C ARG A 6 -20.22 -5.16 5.28
N LEU A 7 -19.24 -4.50 4.66
CA LEU A 7 -18.74 -3.20 5.04
C LEU A 7 -19.52 -2.08 4.35
N THR A 8 -19.83 -1.04 5.11
CA THR A 8 -20.35 0.25 4.61
C THR A 8 -19.30 1.00 3.77
N PRO A 9 -19.70 1.97 2.94
CA PRO A 9 -18.75 2.81 2.20
C PRO A 9 -17.70 3.47 3.10
N GLU A 10 -18.10 3.91 4.29
CA GLU A 10 -17.17 4.56 5.22
C GLU A 10 -16.16 3.58 5.81
N GLU A 11 -16.57 2.34 6.11
CA GLU A 11 -15.64 1.30 6.56
C GLU A 11 -14.62 0.95 5.46
N LEU A 12 -15.07 0.84 4.20
CA LEU A 12 -14.17 0.63 3.06
C LEU A 12 -13.16 1.77 2.91
N ARG A 13 -13.58 3.03 3.06
CA ARG A 13 -12.69 4.20 3.08
C ARG A 13 -11.72 4.14 4.26
N GLY A 14 -12.17 3.69 5.43
CA GLY A 14 -11.34 3.46 6.60
C GLY A 14 -10.22 2.47 6.33
N VAL A 15 -10.55 1.31 5.76
CA VAL A 15 -9.56 0.29 5.39
C VAL A 15 -8.63 0.81 4.29
N ALA A 16 -9.14 1.50 3.27
CA ALA A 16 -8.33 2.13 2.22
C ALA A 16 -7.27 3.09 2.81
N ARG A 17 -7.65 3.92 3.78
CA ARG A 17 -6.72 4.81 4.49
C ARG A 17 -5.61 4.04 5.19
N GLN A 18 -5.93 2.92 5.83
CA GLN A 18 -4.92 2.06 6.48
C GLN A 18 -3.92 1.50 5.46
N TYR A 19 -4.40 1.01 4.31
CA TYR A 19 -3.51 0.53 3.23
C TYR A 19 -2.57 1.63 2.70
N ASN A 20 -3.05 2.87 2.56
CA ASN A 20 -2.20 4.01 2.18
C ASN A 20 -1.12 4.31 3.25
N VAL A 21 -1.48 4.25 4.53
CA VAL A 21 -0.52 4.43 5.63
C VAL A 21 0.55 3.35 5.59
N GLU A 22 0.16 2.08 5.42
CA GLU A 22 1.13 0.98 5.33
C GLU A 22 2.00 1.08 4.08
N SER A 23 1.46 1.57 2.95
CA SER A 23 2.28 1.86 1.76
C SER A 23 3.37 2.90 2.08
N SER A 24 3.01 3.99 2.75
CA SER A 24 3.96 5.02 3.19
C SER A 24 5.01 4.43 4.14
N ASN A 25 4.60 3.61 5.12
CA ASN A 25 5.51 2.95 6.04
C ASN A 25 6.55 2.07 5.31
N VAL A 26 6.14 1.36 4.26
CA VAL A 26 7.04 0.56 3.42
C VAL A 26 8.00 1.45 2.65
N THR A 27 7.54 2.56 2.05
CA THR A 27 8.42 3.51 1.37
C THR A 27 9.45 4.13 2.32
N GLU A 28 9.04 4.49 3.53
CA GLU A 28 9.96 4.98 4.56
C GLU A 28 10.96 3.91 5.00
N LEU A 29 10.52 2.65 5.12
CA LEU A 29 11.41 1.53 5.43
C LEU A 29 12.50 1.38 4.36
N ILE A 30 12.12 1.44 3.08
CA ILE A 30 13.09 1.42 1.96
C ILE A 30 14.09 2.56 2.11
N ALA A 31 13.63 3.79 2.35
CA ALA A 31 14.52 4.94 2.51
C ALA A 31 15.50 4.77 3.69
N ARG A 32 15.03 4.23 4.82
CA ARG A 32 15.90 3.94 5.98
C ARG A 32 16.93 2.86 5.65
N LEU A 33 16.53 1.78 4.97
CA LEU A 33 17.43 0.71 4.56
C LEU A 33 18.46 1.20 3.52
N ASP A 34 18.05 2.07 2.59
CA ASP A 34 18.96 2.73 1.65
C ASP A 34 20.02 3.52 2.42
N GLN A 35 19.64 4.34 3.40
CA GLN A 35 20.59 5.10 4.23
C GLN A 35 21.54 4.18 5.01
N MET A 36 21.03 3.10 5.60
CA MET A 36 21.84 2.12 6.33
C MET A 36 22.84 1.42 5.41
N SER A 37 22.44 1.07 4.18
CA SER A 37 23.30 0.44 3.18
C SER A 37 24.48 1.36 2.80
N HIS A 38 24.22 2.65 2.56
CA HIS A 38 25.27 3.63 2.28
C HIS A 38 26.22 3.84 3.47
N MET A 39 25.69 3.85 4.69
CA MET A 39 26.52 3.95 5.90
C MET A 39 27.42 2.73 6.06
N LEU A 40 26.89 1.53 5.81
CA LEU A 40 27.63 0.27 5.89
C LEU A 40 28.81 0.25 4.90
N GLN A 41 28.61 0.76 3.67
CA GLN A 41 29.66 0.91 2.67
C GLN A 41 30.84 1.76 3.14
N GLY A 42 30.58 2.83 3.90
CA GLY A 42 31.63 3.74 4.38
C GLY A 42 32.37 3.27 5.63
N ILE A 43 31.77 2.40 6.44
CA ILE A 43 32.35 1.94 7.72
C ILE A 43 32.98 0.55 7.57
N TRP A 44 32.39 -0.31 6.74
CA TRP A 44 32.79 -1.70 6.58
C TRP A 44 33.34 -1.92 5.18
N GLU A 45 34.65 -1.73 5.04
CA GLU A 45 35.40 -2.10 3.84
C GLU A 45 35.59 -3.63 3.78
N GLY A 46 35.20 -4.27 2.68
CA GLY A 46 35.47 -5.69 2.43
C GLY A 46 34.33 -6.44 1.70
N ALA A 47 34.68 -7.62 1.18
CA ALA A 47 33.79 -8.46 0.35
C ALA A 47 32.48 -8.90 1.06
N SER A 48 32.47 -8.96 2.40
CA SER A 48 31.27 -9.29 3.18
C SER A 48 30.22 -8.17 3.20
N SER A 49 30.66 -6.91 3.19
CA SER A 49 29.78 -5.74 3.12
C SER A 49 29.12 -5.67 1.74
N GLU A 50 29.92 -5.88 0.68
CA GLU A 50 29.47 -5.91 -0.71
C GLU A 50 28.38 -6.96 -0.96
N ALA A 51 28.54 -8.16 -0.40
CA ALA A 51 27.52 -9.22 -0.51
C ALA A 51 26.19 -8.87 0.17
N PHE A 52 26.22 -8.14 1.30
CA PHE A 52 25.00 -7.69 1.98
C PHE A 52 24.28 -6.59 1.19
N ILE A 53 25.04 -5.66 0.63
CA ILE A 53 24.51 -4.59 -0.24
C ILE A 53 23.85 -5.19 -1.48
N GLN A 54 24.51 -6.16 -2.13
CA GLN A 54 23.95 -6.83 -3.31
C GLN A 54 22.62 -7.52 -2.97
N GLN A 55 22.56 -8.29 -1.88
CA GLN A 55 21.32 -8.92 -1.43
C GLN A 55 20.20 -7.90 -1.17
N TYR A 56 20.53 -6.77 -0.55
CA TYR A 56 19.56 -5.71 -0.33
C TYR A 56 19.07 -5.10 -1.65
N GLN A 57 19.97 -4.81 -2.59
CA GLN A 57 19.63 -4.27 -3.91
C GLN A 57 18.74 -5.24 -4.72
N GLU A 58 18.97 -6.54 -4.62
CA GLU A 58 18.12 -7.57 -5.24
C GLU A 58 16.72 -7.62 -4.64
N LEU A 59 16.59 -7.42 -3.31
CA LEU A 59 15.31 -7.46 -2.61
C LEU A 59 14.53 -6.14 -2.67
N ARG A 60 15.22 -5.00 -2.80
CA ARG A 60 14.64 -3.65 -2.83
C ARG A 60 13.44 -3.51 -3.79
N PRO A 61 13.48 -4.01 -5.05
CA PRO A 61 12.34 -3.97 -5.96
C PRO A 61 11.08 -4.69 -5.44
N SER A 62 11.24 -5.71 -4.59
CA SER A 62 10.10 -6.43 -4.01
C SER A 62 9.37 -5.59 -2.96
N PHE A 63 10.11 -4.80 -2.18
CA PHE A 63 9.52 -3.84 -1.25
C PHE A 63 8.82 -2.69 -1.99
N GLU A 64 9.41 -2.19 -3.09
CA GLU A 64 8.76 -1.18 -3.93
C GLU A 64 7.44 -1.70 -4.52
N LYS A 65 7.45 -2.93 -5.05
CA LYS A 65 6.23 -3.60 -5.53
C LYS A 65 5.18 -3.76 -4.43
N MET A 66 5.60 -4.06 -3.20
CA MET A 66 4.69 -4.14 -2.06
C MET A 66 4.04 -2.79 -1.77
N ALA A 67 4.81 -1.69 -1.75
CA ALA A 67 4.26 -0.35 -1.56
C ALA A 67 3.25 0.02 -2.66
N VAL A 68 3.56 -0.29 -3.92
CA VAL A 68 2.65 -0.09 -5.06
C VAL A 68 1.38 -0.91 -4.89
N LEU A 69 1.48 -2.19 -4.56
CA LEU A 69 0.33 -3.06 -4.33
C LEU A 69 -0.58 -2.53 -3.23
N LEU A 70 -0.02 -2.05 -2.12
CA LEU A 70 -0.80 -1.47 -1.01
C LEU A 70 -1.58 -0.22 -1.47
N ASN A 71 -0.95 0.66 -2.26
CA ASN A 71 -1.63 1.82 -2.85
C ASN A 71 -2.73 1.42 -3.84
N GLU A 72 -2.48 0.42 -4.68
CA GLU A 72 -3.48 -0.09 -5.63
C GLU A 72 -4.70 -0.66 -4.90
N VAL A 73 -4.48 -1.43 -3.83
CA VAL A 73 -5.56 -1.95 -2.99
C VAL A 73 -6.35 -0.81 -2.34
N ALA A 74 -5.66 0.21 -1.80
CA ALA A 74 -6.32 1.38 -1.24
C ALA A 74 -7.21 2.09 -2.28
N GLN A 75 -6.71 2.28 -3.50
CA GLN A 75 -7.46 2.90 -4.59
C GLN A 75 -8.69 2.07 -4.98
N GLN A 76 -8.54 0.75 -5.08
CA GLN A 76 -9.65 -0.16 -5.40
C GLN A 76 -10.74 -0.13 -4.31
N LEU A 77 -10.35 -0.09 -3.04
CA LEU A 77 -11.28 0.03 -1.91
C LEU A 77 -12.01 1.37 -1.92
N HIS A 78 -11.30 2.47 -2.22
CA HIS A 78 -11.90 3.79 -2.33
C HIS A 78 -12.93 3.86 -3.48
N ASN A 79 -12.56 3.35 -4.66
CA ASN A 79 -13.46 3.28 -5.81
C ASN A 79 -14.70 2.43 -5.50
N SER A 80 -14.51 1.29 -4.84
CA SER A 80 -15.62 0.41 -4.44
C SER A 80 -16.57 1.10 -3.46
N ALA A 81 -16.04 1.88 -2.52
CA ALA A 81 -16.84 2.67 -1.59
C ALA A 81 -17.70 3.71 -2.31
N THR A 82 -17.11 4.44 -3.26
CA THR A 82 -17.82 5.45 -4.06
C THR A 82 -18.93 4.83 -4.90
N ILE A 83 -18.66 3.71 -5.59
CA ILE A 83 -19.69 3.00 -6.37
C ILE A 83 -20.86 2.55 -5.48
N LEU A 84 -20.57 2.03 -4.29
CA LEU A 84 -21.60 1.56 -3.37
C LEU A 84 -22.47 2.73 -2.86
N GLU A 85 -21.85 3.84 -2.48
CA GLU A 85 -22.56 5.06 -2.06
C GLU A 85 -23.43 5.65 -3.19
N GLU A 86 -22.92 5.73 -4.41
CA GLU A 86 -23.67 6.22 -5.56
C GLU A 86 -24.87 5.31 -5.88
N THR A 87 -24.68 3.99 -5.81
CA THR A 87 -25.74 3.01 -6.03
C THR A 87 -26.85 3.16 -4.99
N ASP A 88 -26.49 3.31 -3.71
CA ASP A 88 -27.44 3.50 -2.62
C ASP A 88 -28.24 4.82 -2.78
N GLN A 89 -27.58 5.91 -3.17
CA GLN A 89 -28.23 7.19 -3.44
C GLN A 89 -29.22 7.10 -4.62
N GLN A 90 -28.83 6.41 -5.70
CA GLN A 90 -29.69 6.19 -6.86
C GLN A 90 -30.95 5.41 -6.47
N ILE A 91 -30.83 4.29 -5.75
CA ILE A 91 -31.96 3.49 -5.27
C ILE A 91 -32.88 4.34 -4.37
N ALA A 92 -32.30 5.11 -3.44
CA ALA A 92 -33.07 5.97 -2.53
C ALA A 92 -33.81 7.12 -3.25
N SER A 93 -33.34 7.57 -4.41
CA SER A 93 -34.04 8.55 -5.24
C SER A 93 -35.21 7.96 -6.02
N GLN A 94 -35.07 6.71 -6.50
CA GLN A 94 -36.14 6.01 -7.23
C GLN A 94 -37.31 5.62 -6.33
N ILE A 95 -37.07 5.29 -5.06
CA ILE A 95 -38.14 4.95 -4.11
C ILE A 95 -38.94 6.19 -3.66
N ARG A 96 -38.32 7.37 -3.71
CA ARG A 96 -38.95 8.64 -3.29
C ARG A 96 -39.67 9.40 -4.41
N GLY A 97 -39.51 8.97 -5.66
CA GLY A 97 -40.25 9.49 -6.83
C GLY A 97 -41.41 8.59 -7.20
#